data_AF-A0A2U9ISY1-F1
#
_entry.id   AF-A0A2U9ISY1-F1
#
_cell.length_a   1.000
_cell.length_b   1.000
_cell.length_c   1.000
_cell.angle_alpha   90.00
_cell.angle_beta   90.00
_cell.angle_gamma   90.00
#
_symmetry.space_group_name_H-M   'P 1'
#
loop_
_entity.id
_entity.type
_entity.pdbx_description
1 polymer ?
#
loop_
_entity_poly.entity_id
_entity_poly.type
_entity_poly.pdbx_seq_one_letter_code
_entity_poly.pdbx_strand_id
1 'polypeptide(L)'
;MQAFRYTLINGELYYDEKGEVLVVVDNNLISVMSGGKEIENPMFHLSREERVLLDRLKLMAEKTGLQVNPLWALAYPGKLRSLMLSKIMGSLFEDFVYEILSKHFVVERHVKTFESLSKFTGERYHNTPDLIVEGKIAVEAKVSYYGFQQLLEYSKRFPMGALVLPFSSQCRVPHGWRHFSNFLADQKPLISWIEGTLHG
;
A
#
# COMPACT_ATOMS: atom_id res chain seq x y z
N MET A 1 4.36 -16.23 -10.76
CA MET A 1 5.03 -17.31 -10.00
C MET A 1 6.49 -17.01 -9.72
N GLN A 2 6.90 -17.10 -8.45
CA GLN A 2 8.29 -17.06 -7.97
C GLN A 2 8.51 -18.23 -6.99
N ALA A 3 9.75 -18.73 -6.91
CA ALA A 3 10.10 -19.83 -6.03
C ALA A 3 11.36 -19.51 -5.22
N PHE A 4 11.33 -19.85 -3.94
CA PHE A 4 12.40 -19.60 -2.98
C PHE A 4 12.69 -20.87 -2.19
N ARG A 5 13.92 -20.99 -1.69
CA ARG A 5 14.33 -22.11 -0.84
C ARG A 5 14.54 -21.66 0.59
N TYR A 6 14.16 -22.53 1.52
CA TYR A 6 14.20 -22.32 2.95
C TYR A 6 14.69 -23.58 3.65
N THR A 7 15.26 -23.41 4.84
CA THR A 7 15.64 -24.49 5.75
C THR A 7 14.72 -24.43 6.98
N LEU A 8 14.18 -25.58 7.39
CA LEU A 8 13.30 -25.67 8.55
C LEU A 8 14.13 -25.84 9.83
N ILE A 9 14.11 -24.84 10.71
CA ILE A 9 14.85 -24.85 11.97
C ILE A 9 13.87 -24.56 13.10
N ASN A 10 13.71 -25.50 14.03
CA ASN A 10 12.82 -25.36 15.19
C ASN A 10 11.37 -24.96 14.84
N GLY A 11 10.85 -25.44 13.71
CA GLY A 11 9.49 -25.13 13.24
C GLY A 11 9.35 -23.81 12.49
N GLU A 12 10.44 -23.03 12.32
CA GLU A 12 10.45 -21.81 11.52
C GLU A 12 11.26 -21.99 10.22
N LEU A 13 10.83 -21.32 9.16
CA LEU A 13 11.48 -21.30 7.85
C LEU A 13 12.47 -20.15 7.77
N TYR A 14 13.75 -20.48 7.61
CA TYR A 14 14.85 -19.54 7.39
C TYR A 14 15.23 -19.53 5.92
N TYR A 15 15.36 -18.36 5.31
CA TYR A 15 15.74 -18.28 3.90
C TYR A 15 17.14 -18.87 3.69
N ASP A 16 17.24 -19.82 2.78
CA ASP A 16 18.47 -20.51 2.44
C ASP A 16 18.37 -20.98 0.98
N GLU A 17 19.21 -20.44 0.11
CA GLU A 17 19.24 -20.80 -1.32
C GLU A 17 19.52 -22.29 -1.57
N LYS A 18 20.08 -22.99 -0.58
CA LYS A 18 20.37 -24.42 -0.61
C LYS A 18 19.40 -25.25 0.25
N GLY A 19 18.39 -24.60 0.82
CA GLY A 19 17.42 -25.24 1.69
C GLY A 19 16.56 -26.30 1.00
N GLU A 20 16.07 -27.24 1.81
CA GLU A 20 15.27 -28.39 1.42
C GLU A 20 13.78 -28.06 1.24
N VAL A 21 13.29 -26.97 1.83
CA VAL A 21 11.91 -26.51 1.73
C VAL A 21 11.76 -25.60 0.51
N LEU A 22 10.87 -25.98 -0.41
CA LEU A 22 10.50 -25.16 -1.56
C LEU A 22 9.24 -24.36 -1.24
N VAL A 23 9.34 -23.03 -1.35
CA VAL A 23 8.22 -22.10 -1.20
C VAL A 23 7.92 -21.47 -2.55
N VAL A 24 6.73 -21.71 -3.07
CA VAL A 24 6.25 -21.12 -4.32
C VAL A 24 5.21 -20.05 -4.01
N VAL A 25 5.38 -18.87 -4.58
CA VAL A 25 4.44 -17.76 -4.48
C VAL A 25 3.86 -17.45 -5.85
N ASP A 26 2.54 -17.43 -5.96
CA ASP A 26 1.85 -17.00 -7.16
C ASP A 26 0.71 -16.03 -6.80
N ASN A 27 0.92 -14.74 -7.11
CA ASN A 27 0.10 -13.65 -6.62
C ASN A 27 -0.04 -13.70 -5.09
N ASN A 28 -1.25 -13.94 -4.59
CA ASN A 28 -1.57 -14.02 -3.16
C ASN A 28 -1.64 -15.47 -2.64
N LEU A 29 -1.29 -16.45 -3.47
CA LEU A 29 -1.26 -17.87 -3.12
C LEU A 29 0.17 -18.29 -2.80
N ILE A 30 0.28 -19.18 -1.82
CA ILE A 30 1.55 -19.86 -1.52
C ILE A 30 1.36 -21.37 -1.47
N SER A 31 2.41 -22.07 -1.84
CA SER A 31 2.56 -23.51 -1.65
C SER A 31 3.92 -23.76 -1.02
N VAL A 32 3.96 -24.51 0.08
CA VAL A 32 5.20 -24.82 0.81
C VAL A 32 5.37 -26.33 0.85
N MET A 33 6.49 -26.82 0.31
CA MET A 33 6.75 -28.25 0.18
C MET A 33 8.10 -28.64 0.76
N SER A 34 8.16 -29.77 1.47
CA SER A 34 9.40 -30.41 1.90
C SER A 34 9.32 -31.91 1.66
N GLY A 35 10.31 -32.47 0.96
CA GLY A 35 10.35 -33.91 0.66
C GLY A 35 9.10 -34.46 -0.06
N GLY A 36 8.44 -33.65 -0.89
CA GLY A 36 7.21 -34.03 -1.61
C GLY A 36 5.91 -33.93 -0.79
N LYS A 37 5.98 -33.46 0.46
CA LYS A 37 4.80 -33.19 1.32
C LYS A 37 4.57 -31.70 1.45
N GLU A 38 3.30 -31.30 1.47
CA GLU A 38 2.92 -29.92 1.76
C GLU A 38 3.07 -29.63 3.27
N ILE A 39 3.56 -28.43 3.60
CA ILE A 39 3.61 -27.91 4.97
C ILE A 39 2.43 -26.96 5.15
N GLU A 40 1.47 -27.39 5.96
CA GLU A 40 0.34 -26.54 6.36
C GLU A 40 0.80 -25.50 7.39
N ASN A 41 0.28 -24.28 7.29
CA ASN A 41 0.55 -23.17 8.23
C ASN A 41 2.05 -22.86 8.43
N PRO A 42 2.80 -22.55 7.35
CA PRO A 42 4.23 -22.28 7.43
C PRO A 42 4.52 -21.05 8.31
N MET A 43 5.48 -21.18 9.23
CA MET A 43 5.97 -20.08 10.04
C MET A 43 7.29 -19.57 9.48
N PHE A 44 7.33 -18.34 8.97
CA PHE A 44 8.57 -17.73 8.47
C PHE A 44 9.32 -17.05 9.60
N HIS A 45 10.64 -17.28 9.68
CA HIS A 45 11.48 -16.51 10.58
C HIS A 45 11.54 -15.05 10.13
N LEU A 46 11.30 -14.12 11.07
CA LEU A 46 11.24 -12.68 10.82
C LEU A 46 12.35 -11.91 11.53
N SER A 47 12.99 -11.01 10.78
CA SER A 47 13.87 -9.98 11.33
C SER A 47 13.09 -9.00 12.22
N ARG A 48 13.80 -8.17 12.98
CA ARG A 48 13.18 -7.13 13.81
C ARG A 48 12.38 -6.13 12.97
N GLU A 49 12.93 -5.70 11.85
CA GLU A 49 12.29 -4.75 10.94
C GLU A 49 11.01 -5.34 10.33
N GLU A 50 11.06 -6.61 9.92
CA GLU A 50 9.92 -7.32 9.36
C GLU A 50 8.79 -7.49 10.38
N ARG A 51 9.13 -7.78 11.65
CA ARG A 51 8.15 -7.81 12.75
C ARG A 51 7.46 -6.47 12.93
N VAL A 52 8.22 -5.36 12.92
CA VAL A 52 7.65 -4.01 13.03
C VAL A 52 6.68 -3.70 11.87
N LEU A 53 7.03 -4.08 10.64
CA LEU A 53 6.14 -3.90 9.48
C LEU A 53 4.87 -4.75 9.62
N LEU A 54 5.01 -6.00 10.07
CA LEU A 54 3.88 -6.91 10.27
C LEU A 54 2.95 -6.41 11.39
N ASP A 55 3.49 -5.93 12.51
CA ASP A 55 2.70 -5.38 13.61
C ASP A 55 1.97 -4.10 13.19
N ARG A 56 2.62 -3.24 12.40
CA ARG A 56 1.96 -2.07 11.81
C ARG A 56 0.82 -2.49 10.87
N LEU A 57 1.03 -3.50 10.02
CA LEU A 57 -0.02 -4.02 9.14
C LEU A 57 -1.21 -4.58 9.93
N LYS A 58 -0.95 -5.34 11.01
CA LYS A 58 -2.00 -5.85 11.90
C LYS A 58 -2.80 -4.74 12.55
N LEU A 59 -2.12 -3.71 13.07
CA LEU A 59 -2.76 -2.52 13.64
C LEU A 59 -3.66 -1.82 12.60
N MET A 60 -3.19 -1.69 11.36
CA MET A 60 -3.99 -1.10 10.28
C MET A 60 -5.21 -1.97 9.96
N ALA A 61 -5.06 -3.28 9.85
CA ALA A 61 -6.17 -4.20 9.60
C ALA A 61 -7.23 -4.10 10.72
N GLU A 62 -6.80 -4.04 11.98
CA GLU A 62 -7.69 -3.83 13.14
C GLU A 62 -8.45 -2.50 13.05
N LYS A 63 -7.75 -1.39 12.76
CA LYS A 63 -8.36 -0.06 12.69
C LYS A 63 -9.29 0.14 11.50
N THR A 64 -9.01 -0.53 10.39
CA THR A 64 -9.82 -0.44 9.17
C THR A 64 -10.97 -1.45 9.17
N GLY A 65 -10.88 -2.52 9.96
CA GLY A 65 -11.83 -3.64 9.93
C GLY A 65 -11.67 -4.55 8.70
N LEU A 66 -10.66 -4.32 7.87
CA LEU A 66 -10.41 -5.06 6.64
C LEU A 66 -9.53 -6.29 6.89
N GLN A 67 -9.89 -7.42 6.29
CA GLN A 67 -9.16 -8.68 6.41
C GLN A 67 -7.91 -8.65 5.54
N VAL A 68 -6.77 -9.07 6.10
CA VAL A 68 -5.50 -9.16 5.39
C VAL A 68 -4.80 -10.47 5.71
N ASN A 69 -4.37 -11.17 4.66
CA ASN A 69 -3.47 -12.31 4.76
C ASN A 69 -2.04 -11.88 4.35
N PRO A 70 -1.10 -11.71 5.31
CA PRO A 70 0.27 -11.33 5.00
C PRO A 70 1.15 -12.50 4.57
N LEU A 71 0.66 -13.75 4.67
CA LEU A 71 1.50 -14.95 4.58
C LEU A 71 2.26 -15.04 3.25
N TRP A 72 1.61 -14.65 2.16
CA TRP A 72 2.25 -14.62 0.84
C TRP A 72 3.38 -13.60 0.72
N ALA A 73 3.30 -12.47 1.45
CA ALA A 73 4.40 -11.51 1.50
C ALA A 73 5.56 -12.04 2.34
N LEU A 74 5.28 -12.75 3.44
CA LEU A 74 6.29 -13.35 4.33
C LEU A 74 7.12 -14.44 3.63
N ALA A 75 6.55 -15.07 2.61
CA ALA A 75 7.22 -16.05 1.77
C ALA A 75 8.33 -15.48 0.87
N TYR A 76 8.40 -14.16 0.69
CA TYR A 76 9.54 -13.53 0.02
C TYR A 76 10.72 -13.39 0.98
N PRO A 77 11.98 -13.48 0.50
CA PRO A 77 13.16 -13.30 1.34
C PRO A 77 13.66 -11.84 1.37
N GLY A 78 14.27 -11.47 2.50
CA GLY A 78 15.03 -10.23 2.66
C GLY A 78 14.25 -8.96 2.27
N LYS A 79 14.89 -8.05 1.52
CA LYS A 79 14.30 -6.76 1.13
C LYS A 79 12.98 -6.91 0.34
N LEU A 80 12.79 -8.01 -0.38
CA LEU A 80 11.54 -8.26 -1.11
C LEU A 80 10.38 -8.47 -0.16
N ARG A 81 10.60 -9.10 1.00
CA ARG A 81 9.58 -9.28 2.05
C ARG A 81 9.05 -7.93 2.53
N SER A 82 9.96 -7.03 2.92
CA SER A 82 9.61 -5.68 3.38
C SER A 82 8.87 -4.88 2.32
N LEU A 83 9.27 -5.04 1.05
CA LEU A 83 8.57 -4.42 -0.07
C LEU A 83 7.14 -4.96 -0.24
N MET A 84 6.95 -6.28 -0.17
CA MET A 84 5.61 -6.89 -0.29
C MET A 84 4.71 -6.51 0.89
N LEU A 85 5.21 -6.53 2.12
CA LEU A 85 4.47 -6.04 3.29
C LEU A 85 4.06 -4.56 3.12
N SER A 86 4.95 -3.74 2.60
CA SER A 86 4.65 -2.32 2.33
C SER A 86 3.59 -2.15 1.24
N LYS A 87 3.60 -3.00 0.20
CA LYS A 87 2.55 -3.03 -0.83
C LYS A 87 1.20 -3.41 -0.24
N ILE A 88 1.15 -4.42 0.63
CA ILE A 88 -0.09 -4.80 1.34
C ILE A 88 -0.61 -3.63 2.16
N MET A 89 0.25 -2.99 2.96
CA MET A 89 -0.15 -1.81 3.75
C MET A 89 -0.69 -0.69 2.86
N GLY A 90 -0.03 -0.42 1.73
CA GLY A 90 -0.47 0.57 0.76
C GLY A 90 -1.86 0.28 0.21
N SER A 91 -2.08 -0.95 -0.29
CA SER A 91 -3.39 -1.39 -0.81
C SER A 91 -4.48 -1.31 0.25
N LEU A 92 -4.21 -1.85 1.45
CA LEU A 92 -5.14 -1.83 2.58
C LEU A 92 -5.58 -0.41 2.92
N PHE A 93 -4.64 0.52 2.94
CA PHE A 93 -4.94 1.90 3.28
C PHE A 93 -5.69 2.62 2.17
N GLU A 94 -5.32 2.39 0.91
CA GLU A 94 -6.03 2.93 -0.24
C GLU A 94 -7.49 2.45 -0.27
N ASP A 95 -7.72 1.15 -0.06
CA ASP A 95 -9.05 0.55 0.02
C ASP A 95 -9.87 1.18 1.15
N PHE A 96 -9.26 1.37 2.33
CA PHE A 96 -9.93 2.05 3.44
C PHE A 96 -10.30 3.51 3.12
N VAL A 97 -9.40 4.28 2.52
CA VAL A 97 -9.69 5.67 2.12
C VAL A 97 -10.82 5.71 1.09
N TYR A 98 -10.80 4.80 0.12
CA TYR A 98 -11.86 4.65 -0.87
C TYR A 98 -13.21 4.34 -0.21
N GLU A 99 -13.28 3.36 0.69
CA GLU A 99 -14.52 2.99 1.38
C GLU A 99 -15.09 4.13 2.23
N ILE A 100 -14.23 4.92 2.86
CA ILE A 100 -14.66 6.09 3.63
C ILE A 100 -15.21 7.16 2.69
N LEU A 101 -14.46 7.56 1.66
CA LEU A 101 -14.89 8.63 0.76
C LEU A 101 -16.13 8.26 -0.06
N SER A 102 -16.26 7.01 -0.48
CA SER A 102 -17.39 6.52 -1.28
C SER A 102 -18.72 6.52 -0.51
N LYS A 103 -18.69 6.64 0.83
CA LYS A 103 -19.91 6.82 1.64
C LYS A 103 -20.49 8.24 1.53
N HIS A 104 -19.69 9.20 1.08
CA HIS A 104 -20.02 10.62 1.07
C HIS A 104 -20.02 11.24 -0.33
N PHE A 105 -19.23 10.70 -1.26
CA PHE A 105 -18.99 11.29 -2.58
C PHE A 105 -18.96 10.22 -3.68
N VAL A 106 -19.07 10.66 -4.93
CA VAL A 106 -18.70 9.84 -6.09
C VAL A 106 -17.18 9.76 -6.17
N VAL A 107 -16.64 8.54 -6.13
CA VAL A 107 -15.20 8.30 -6.13
C VAL A 107 -14.82 7.34 -7.26
N GLU A 108 -13.87 7.75 -8.09
CA GLU A 108 -13.28 6.92 -9.14
C GLU A 108 -11.88 6.46 -8.74
N ARG A 109 -11.57 5.17 -8.93
CA ARG A 109 -10.25 4.58 -8.64
C ARG A 109 -9.39 4.50 -9.90
N HIS A 110 -8.10 4.77 -9.74
CA HIS A 110 -7.06 4.49 -10.74
C HIS A 110 -7.38 4.97 -12.16
N VAL A 111 -8.03 6.14 -12.27
CA VAL A 111 -8.35 6.74 -13.57
C VAL A 111 -7.06 7.24 -14.19
N LYS A 112 -6.66 6.66 -15.32
CA LYS A 112 -5.50 7.13 -16.09
C LYS A 112 -5.79 8.54 -16.58
N THR A 113 -5.13 9.54 -15.99
CA THR A 113 -5.49 10.92 -16.26
C THR A 113 -4.83 11.48 -17.52
N PHE A 114 -3.61 11.09 -17.86
CA PHE A 114 -2.94 11.50 -19.11
C PHE A 114 -2.05 10.40 -19.67
N GLU A 115 -1.52 10.56 -20.88
CA GLU A 115 -0.50 9.64 -21.40
C GLU A 115 0.86 9.98 -20.80
N SER A 116 1.58 8.97 -20.31
CA SER A 116 2.92 9.19 -19.79
C SER A 116 3.86 9.60 -20.91
N LEU A 117 4.50 10.76 -20.78
CA LEU A 117 5.57 11.20 -21.68
C LEU A 117 6.90 10.47 -21.42
N SER A 118 6.91 9.42 -20.59
CA SER A 118 8.13 8.70 -20.20
C SER A 118 8.92 8.15 -21.39
N LYS A 119 8.26 7.89 -22.53
CA LYS A 119 8.93 7.48 -23.77
C LYS A 119 9.75 8.62 -24.42
N PHE A 120 9.40 9.87 -24.13
CA PHE A 120 10.04 11.07 -24.69
C PHE A 120 10.99 11.75 -23.69
N THR A 121 10.66 11.75 -22.39
CA THR A 121 11.46 12.42 -21.34
C THR A 121 12.39 11.47 -20.59
N GLY A 122 12.21 10.15 -20.71
CA GLY A 122 12.93 9.15 -19.91
C GLY A 122 12.45 9.06 -18.46
N GLU A 123 11.60 9.98 -18.01
CA GLU A 123 11.09 10.04 -16.65
C GLU A 123 9.75 9.31 -16.53
N ARG A 124 9.70 8.26 -15.69
CA ARG A 124 8.46 7.54 -15.39
C ARG A 124 7.65 8.29 -14.35
N TYR A 125 6.69 9.09 -14.79
CA TYR A 125 5.66 9.63 -13.92
C TYR A 125 4.44 8.71 -13.92
N HIS A 126 4.08 8.22 -12.73
CA HIS A 126 2.77 7.64 -12.48
C HIS A 126 1.76 8.79 -12.61
N ASN A 127 0.84 8.65 -13.55
CA ASN A 127 -0.12 9.67 -14.02
C ASN A 127 -1.55 9.36 -13.58
N THR A 128 -1.67 8.56 -12.54
CA THR A 128 -2.91 7.96 -12.09
C THR A 128 -2.95 8.19 -10.58
N PRO A 129 -3.64 9.25 -10.12
CA PRO A 129 -3.92 9.42 -8.70
C PRO A 129 -4.59 8.16 -8.17
N ASP A 130 -4.36 7.85 -6.90
CA ASP A 130 -5.00 6.68 -6.28
C ASP A 130 -6.54 6.78 -6.44
N LEU A 131 -7.11 7.96 -6.15
CA LEU A 131 -8.54 8.25 -6.25
C LEU A 131 -8.83 9.64 -6.86
N ILE A 132 -10.01 9.79 -7.46
CA ILE A 132 -10.58 11.08 -7.86
C ILE A 132 -11.97 11.21 -7.27
N VAL A 133 -12.22 12.29 -6.52
CA VAL A 133 -13.51 12.61 -5.90
C VAL A 133 -14.26 13.63 -6.75
N GLU A 134 -15.50 13.31 -7.11
CA GLU A 134 -16.41 14.13 -7.91
C GLU A 134 -15.79 14.63 -9.24
N GLY A 135 -14.86 13.85 -9.81
CA GLY A 135 -14.10 14.23 -11.01
C GLY A 135 -13.16 15.43 -10.85
N LYS A 136 -13.03 16.00 -9.64
CA LYS A 136 -12.41 17.33 -9.41
C LYS A 136 -11.21 17.31 -8.45
N ILE A 137 -11.25 16.45 -7.43
CA ILE A 137 -10.26 16.46 -6.36
C ILE A 137 -9.47 15.15 -6.42
N ALA A 138 -8.17 15.24 -6.68
CA ALA A 138 -7.29 14.08 -6.62
C ALA A 138 -6.95 13.72 -5.17
N VAL A 139 -7.00 12.44 -4.81
CA VAL A 139 -6.64 11.96 -3.47
C VAL A 139 -5.58 10.88 -3.60
N GLU A 140 -4.46 11.09 -2.93
CA GLU A 140 -3.33 10.16 -2.87
C GLU A 140 -3.23 9.57 -1.45
N ALA A 141 -3.36 8.26 -1.31
CA ALA A 141 -3.28 7.52 -0.06
C ALA A 141 -1.89 6.88 0.08
N LYS A 142 -1.11 7.26 1.10
CA LYS A 142 0.26 6.75 1.29
C LYS A 142 0.53 6.32 2.72
N VAL A 143 1.28 5.25 2.88
CA VAL A 143 1.62 4.67 4.20
C VAL A 143 3.00 5.08 4.73
N SER A 144 3.87 5.62 3.87
CA SER A 144 5.23 6.00 4.27
C SER A 144 5.78 7.16 3.44
N TYR A 145 6.36 6.88 2.28
CA TYR A 145 6.94 7.88 1.40
C TYR A 145 5.90 8.32 0.36
N TYR A 146 5.79 9.63 0.16
CA TYR A 146 5.06 10.22 -0.95
C TYR A 146 6.06 10.97 -1.83
N GLY A 147 5.94 10.81 -3.15
CA GLY A 147 6.76 11.55 -4.09
C GLY A 147 6.21 12.95 -4.30
N PHE A 148 6.85 13.98 -3.74
CA PHE A 148 6.40 15.37 -3.97
C PHE A 148 6.28 15.71 -5.47
N GLN A 149 7.20 15.19 -6.29
CA GLN A 149 7.15 15.36 -7.75
C GLN A 149 5.90 14.72 -8.37
N GLN A 150 5.48 13.55 -7.88
CA GLN A 150 4.24 12.93 -8.34
C GLN A 150 3.02 13.80 -8.01
N LEU A 151 2.96 14.36 -6.79
CA LEU A 151 1.91 15.30 -6.41
C LEU A 151 1.94 16.57 -7.27
N LEU A 152 3.14 17.08 -7.58
CA LEU A 152 3.30 18.26 -8.44
C LEU A 152 2.77 17.99 -9.85
N GLU A 153 3.04 16.81 -10.42
CA GLU A 153 2.48 16.42 -11.72
C GLU A 153 0.94 16.34 -11.67
N TYR A 154 0.36 15.74 -10.63
CA TYR A 154 -1.09 15.71 -10.46
C TYR A 154 -1.69 17.11 -10.34
N SER A 155 -1.00 18.02 -9.64
CA SER A 155 -1.49 19.39 -9.42
C SER A 155 -1.63 20.22 -10.70
N LYS A 156 -0.95 19.83 -11.80
CA LYS A 156 -1.11 20.47 -13.11
C LYS A 156 -2.50 20.25 -13.71
N ARG A 157 -3.17 19.16 -13.34
CA ARG A 157 -4.52 18.81 -13.83
C ARG A 157 -5.59 18.97 -12.76
N PHE A 158 -5.24 18.72 -11.50
CA PHE A 158 -6.13 18.86 -10.36
C PHE A 158 -5.66 20.00 -9.48
N PRO A 159 -6.24 21.22 -9.63
CA PRO A 159 -5.87 22.37 -8.80
C PRO A 159 -6.08 22.12 -7.30
N MET A 160 -6.99 21.22 -6.96
CA MET A 160 -7.29 20.75 -5.61
C MET A 160 -6.89 19.29 -5.47
N GLY A 161 -6.26 18.94 -4.35
CA GLY A 161 -5.98 17.55 -4.03
C GLY A 161 -5.62 17.31 -2.57
N ALA A 162 -5.65 16.05 -2.17
CA ALA A 162 -5.36 15.60 -0.81
C ALA A 162 -4.27 14.54 -0.81
N LEU A 163 -3.27 14.70 0.05
CA LEU A 163 -2.41 13.62 0.49
C LEU A 163 -2.95 13.07 1.81
N VAL A 164 -3.36 11.81 1.84
CA VAL A 164 -3.94 11.16 3.01
C VAL A 164 -2.95 10.15 3.56
N LEU A 165 -2.76 10.16 4.88
CA LEU A 165 -1.77 9.36 5.60
C LEU A 165 -2.41 8.68 6.80
N PRO A 166 -2.08 7.40 7.06
CA PRO A 166 -2.72 6.63 8.12
C PRO A 166 -2.37 7.16 9.51
N PHE A 167 -1.14 7.63 9.69
CA PHE A 167 -0.55 8.05 10.96
C PHE A 167 -0.05 9.49 10.88
N SER A 168 0.34 10.05 12.02
CA SER A 168 0.94 11.38 12.13
C SER A 168 2.18 11.51 11.24
N SER A 169 2.22 12.59 10.46
CA SER A 169 3.33 12.91 9.58
C SER A 169 3.30 14.39 9.23
N GLN A 170 4.47 14.98 8.99
CA GLN A 170 4.60 16.30 8.40
C GLN A 170 4.93 16.16 6.92
N CYS A 171 4.10 16.76 6.07
CA CYS A 171 4.23 16.62 4.62
C CYS A 171 4.09 17.96 3.92
N ARG A 172 4.87 18.14 2.85
CA ARG A 172 4.72 19.26 1.94
C ARG A 172 3.89 18.80 0.75
N VAL A 173 2.90 19.60 0.39
CA VAL A 173 2.04 19.35 -0.77
C VAL A 173 2.09 20.56 -1.71
N PRO A 174 1.72 20.39 -2.99
CA PRO A 174 1.61 21.50 -3.94
C PRO A 174 0.63 22.58 -3.49
N HIS A 175 0.68 23.76 -4.12
CA HIS A 175 -0.30 24.82 -3.88
C HIS A 175 -1.72 24.33 -4.20
N GLY A 176 -2.71 24.70 -3.38
CA GLY A 176 -4.10 24.23 -3.50
C GLY A 176 -4.35 22.82 -2.93
N TRP A 177 -3.29 22.05 -2.67
CA TRP A 177 -3.40 20.73 -2.04
C TRP A 177 -3.31 20.83 -0.53
N ARG A 178 -3.85 19.83 0.18
CA ARG A 178 -3.73 19.67 1.64
C ARG A 178 -3.27 18.27 2.01
N HIS A 179 -2.65 18.11 3.17
CA HIS A 179 -2.36 16.79 3.72
C HIS A 179 -3.23 16.52 4.95
N PHE A 180 -3.65 15.27 5.10
CA PHE A 180 -4.48 14.78 6.20
C PHE A 180 -3.79 13.58 6.82
N SER A 181 -3.35 13.72 8.06
CA SER A 181 -2.66 12.68 8.82
C SER A 181 -3.57 12.12 9.93
N ASN A 182 -3.15 11.00 10.54
CA ASN A 182 -3.95 10.27 11.53
C ASN A 182 -5.31 9.79 10.98
N PHE A 183 -5.39 9.52 9.68
CA PHE A 183 -6.66 9.18 9.03
C PHE A 183 -7.27 7.87 9.54
N LEU A 184 -6.49 6.97 10.15
CA LEU A 184 -7.05 5.78 10.82
C LEU A 184 -7.82 6.12 12.09
N ALA A 185 -7.58 7.28 12.69
CA ALA A 185 -8.21 7.71 13.94
C ALA A 185 -9.35 8.70 13.71
N ASP A 186 -9.19 9.66 12.79
CA ASP A 186 -10.20 10.67 12.50
C ASP A 186 -10.26 11.01 11.00
N GLN A 187 -11.39 10.68 10.37
CA GLN A 187 -11.62 10.91 8.95
C GLN A 187 -12.34 12.24 8.67
N LYS A 188 -12.97 12.85 9.69
CA LYS A 188 -13.82 14.04 9.53
C LYS A 188 -13.09 15.23 8.89
N PRO A 189 -11.83 15.54 9.22
CA PRO A 189 -11.15 16.69 8.63
C PRO A 189 -11.04 16.64 7.11
N LEU A 190 -10.81 15.46 6.52
CA LEU A 190 -10.77 15.29 5.08
C LEU A 190 -12.16 15.47 4.47
N ILE A 191 -13.17 14.80 5.05
CA ILE A 191 -14.56 14.84 4.54
C ILE A 191 -15.09 16.27 4.53
N SER A 192 -14.99 16.98 5.67
CA SER A 192 -15.46 18.36 5.78
C SER A 192 -14.71 19.33 4.87
N TRP A 193 -13.42 19.09 4.61
CA TRP A 193 -12.66 19.89 3.66
C TRP A 193 -13.12 19.66 2.21
N ILE A 194 -13.38 18.41 1.82
CA ILE A 194 -13.92 18.08 0.50
C ILE A 194 -15.30 18.72 0.31
N GLU A 195 -16.21 18.58 1.28
CA GLU A 195 -17.54 19.20 1.25
C GLU A 195 -17.44 20.72 1.06
N GLY A 196 -16.64 21.39 1.89
CA GLY A 196 -16.44 22.83 1.78
C GLY A 196 -15.78 23.27 0.47
N THR A 197 -14.99 22.41 -0.16
CA THR A 197 -14.35 22.67 -1.46
C THR A 197 -15.34 22.55 -2.62
N LEU A 198 -16.26 21.58 -2.55
CA LEU A 198 -17.20 21.30 -3.64
C LEU A 198 -18.36 22.31 -3.72
N HIS A 199 -18.70 22.92 -2.59
CA HIS A 199 -19.82 23.87 -2.45
C HIS A 199 -19.38 25.34 -2.28
N GLY A 200 -18.07 25.60 -2.33
CA GLY A 200 -17.48 26.94 -2.26
C GLY A 200 -17.18 27.56 -3.62
#